data_AF-A0A9P3DP61-F1
#
_entry.id   AF-A0A9P3DP61-F1
#
_cell.length_a   1.000
_cell.length_b   1.000
_cell.length_c   1.000
_cell.angle_alpha   90.00
_cell.angle_beta   90.00
_cell.angle_gamma   90.00
#
_symmetry.space_group_name_H-M   'P 1'
#
loop_
_entity.id
_entity.type
_entity.pdbx_description
1 polymer ?
#
loop_
_entity_poly.entity_id
_entity_poly.type
_entity_poly.pdbx_seq_one_letter_code
_entity_poly.pdbx_strand_id
1 'polypeptide(L)'
;MDEKTPHMHYGVVPITEDGRLSAKEVLGNKKALTEFQDRFNEHINSCGYDLSRGITRGVTPRRHEQISRYKNLTDYHKEEYEHESRKLDRIKQESEEVMEQYQNALDVLKKPINVPYELETEKVGGLFNKETQETGNVVIDKNEFDLLQEQVKASQLITDDYEYIKSGKALKDFEKKNKRLEDRLLDEQIKNGKVIDKYNDLVDSYNNLLEQNQEKEKELNRSYKLFNNVFKLIKGVMKEETYHSLINHIDNHLESSKMRETMIVDDNDEQFFKKKYQRHEPEIIFEDERDDGYTL
;
A
#
# COMPACT_ATOMS: atom_id res chain seq x y z
N MET A 1 -27.59 4.54 1.15
CA MET A 1 -26.18 4.90 1.39
C MET A 1 -25.69 5.65 0.17
N ASP A 2 -25.12 6.82 0.39
CA ASP A 2 -24.67 7.83 -0.58
C ASP A 2 -23.16 7.77 -0.88
N GLU A 3 -22.41 6.96 -0.13
CA GLU A 3 -20.97 6.71 -0.32
C GLU A 3 -20.61 5.26 -0.62
N LYS A 4 -19.38 5.04 -1.12
CA LYS A 4 -18.87 3.72 -1.57
C LYS A 4 -18.78 2.68 -0.45
N THR A 5 -18.41 3.10 0.76
CA THR A 5 -18.34 2.23 1.93
C THR A 5 -19.32 2.75 2.97
N PRO A 6 -20.30 1.94 3.42
CA PRO A 6 -21.16 2.30 4.52
C PRO A 6 -20.31 2.61 5.76
N HIS A 7 -20.48 3.80 6.31
CA HIS A 7 -19.79 4.23 7.52
C HIS A 7 -20.73 5.05 8.39
N MET A 8 -20.34 5.26 9.65
CA MET A 8 -21.14 5.97 10.63
C MET A 8 -20.28 7.02 11.31
N HIS A 9 -20.78 8.25 11.36
CA HIS A 9 -20.24 9.29 12.22
C HIS A 9 -20.91 9.20 13.59
N TYR A 10 -20.13 8.95 14.63
CA TYR A 10 -20.61 8.87 16.00
C TYR A 10 -19.97 9.97 16.85
N GLY A 11 -20.79 10.92 17.28
CA GLY A 11 -20.37 12.00 18.18
C GLY A 11 -20.50 11.57 19.64
N VAL A 12 -19.40 11.66 20.39
CA VAL A 12 -19.41 11.37 21.84
C VAL A 12 -19.14 12.66 22.59
N VAL A 13 -19.97 12.95 23.58
CA VAL A 13 -19.75 14.03 24.54
C VAL A 13 -18.92 13.47 25.70
N PRO A 14 -17.66 13.89 25.89
CA PRO A 14 -16.78 13.26 26.87
C PRO A 14 -17.01 13.85 28.26
N ILE A 15 -18.04 13.36 28.96
CA ILE A 15 -18.37 13.74 30.34
C ILE A 15 -17.60 12.81 31.30
N THR A 16 -16.83 13.40 32.22
CA THR A 16 -16.11 12.68 33.28
C THR A 16 -17.05 12.30 34.43
N GLU A 17 -16.62 11.40 35.32
CA GLU A 17 -17.45 10.96 36.47
C GLU A 17 -17.85 12.12 37.39
N ASP A 18 -17.03 13.17 37.47
CA ASP A 18 -17.32 14.41 38.20
C ASP A 18 -18.08 15.48 37.37
N GLY A 19 -18.57 15.13 36.18
CA GLY A 19 -19.46 15.94 35.35
C GLY A 19 -18.78 16.94 34.41
N ARG A 20 -17.43 16.99 34.36
CA ARG A 20 -16.69 17.91 33.47
C ARG A 20 -16.62 17.39 32.03
N LEU A 21 -16.42 18.30 31.08
CA LEU A 21 -16.10 17.94 29.70
C LEU A 21 -14.59 17.76 29.51
N SER A 22 -14.13 16.52 29.45
CA SER A 22 -12.71 16.21 29.26
C SER A 22 -12.50 14.99 28.35
N ALA A 23 -12.29 15.26 27.06
CA ALA A 23 -11.93 14.23 26.09
C ALA A 23 -10.67 13.46 26.49
N LYS A 24 -9.68 14.14 27.07
CA LYS A 24 -8.41 13.53 27.48
C LYS A 24 -8.61 12.48 28.58
N GLU A 25 -9.51 12.74 29.51
CA GLU A 25 -9.78 11.87 30.66
C GLU A 25 -10.68 10.70 30.25
N VAL A 26 -11.72 10.97 29.46
CA VAL A 26 -12.66 9.95 28.97
C VAL A 26 -12.06 9.05 27.89
N LEU A 27 -11.32 9.60 26.93
CA LEU A 27 -10.67 8.82 25.85
C LEU A 27 -9.30 8.28 26.26
N GLY A 28 -8.71 8.85 27.31
CA GLY A 28 -7.42 8.43 27.86
C GLY A 28 -6.23 8.74 26.96
N ASN A 29 -5.20 7.91 27.06
CA ASN A 29 -3.93 8.04 26.35
C ASN A 29 -3.81 7.06 25.17
N LYS A 30 -2.66 7.04 24.49
CA LYS A 30 -2.39 6.13 23.36
C LYS A 30 -2.62 4.65 23.70
N LYS A 31 -2.35 4.24 24.95
CA LYS A 31 -2.58 2.87 25.40
C LYS A 31 -4.08 2.58 25.51
N ALA A 32 -4.84 3.48 26.14
CA ALA A 32 -6.30 3.37 26.26
C ALA A 32 -7.00 3.31 24.89
N LEU A 33 -6.55 4.11 23.91
CA LEU A 33 -7.07 4.04 22.53
C LEU A 33 -6.73 2.74 21.81
N THR A 34 -5.59 2.12 22.13
CA THR A 34 -5.21 0.81 21.56
C THR A 34 -6.09 -0.29 22.14
N GLU A 35 -6.24 -0.32 23.47
CA GLU A 35 -7.14 -1.25 24.17
C GLU A 35 -8.60 -1.07 23.74
N PHE A 36 -9.04 0.16 23.50
CA PHE A 36 -10.38 0.43 22.97
C PHE A 36 -10.62 -0.25 21.63
N GLN A 37 -9.64 -0.20 20.73
CA GLN A 37 -9.75 -0.86 19.43
C GLN A 37 -9.78 -2.39 19.55
N ASP A 38 -9.06 -2.95 20.52
CA ASP A 38 -9.06 -4.39 20.81
C ASP A 38 -10.43 -4.81 21.35
N ARG A 39 -10.95 -4.11 22.38
CA ARG A 39 -12.30 -4.35 22.93
C ARG A 39 -13.40 -4.18 21.89
N PHE A 40 -13.28 -3.18 21.00
CA PHE A 40 -14.24 -2.95 19.93
C PHE A 40 -14.28 -4.13 18.95
N ASN A 41 -13.12 -4.67 18.56
CA ASN A 41 -13.06 -5.83 17.68
C ASN A 41 -13.64 -7.08 18.33
N GLU A 42 -13.30 -7.35 19.60
CA GLU A 42 -13.87 -8.45 20.39
C GLU A 42 -15.38 -8.34 20.51
N HIS A 43 -15.90 -7.15 20.84
CA HIS A 43 -17.33 -6.91 20.98
C HIS A 43 -18.10 -7.14 19.67
N ILE A 44 -17.62 -6.55 18.57
CA ILE A 44 -18.28 -6.70 17.26
C ILE A 44 -18.27 -8.17 16.81
N ASN A 45 -17.15 -8.89 16.99
CA ASN A 45 -17.12 -10.31 16.66
C ASN A 45 -18.04 -11.15 17.58
N SER A 46 -18.17 -10.78 18.86
CA SER A 46 -19.13 -11.43 19.76
C SER A 46 -20.60 -11.25 19.33
N CYS A 47 -20.89 -10.18 18.58
CA CYS A 47 -22.21 -9.92 17.99
C CYS A 47 -22.43 -10.65 16.65
N GLY A 48 -21.51 -11.52 16.23
CA GLY A 48 -21.67 -12.38 15.04
C GLY A 48 -21.04 -11.83 13.76
N TYR A 49 -20.19 -10.80 13.85
CA TYR A 49 -19.40 -10.32 12.73
C TYR A 49 -18.05 -11.06 12.65
N ASP A 50 -17.41 -11.08 11.47
CA ASP A 50 -16.10 -11.68 11.24
C ASP A 50 -15.12 -10.61 10.75
N LEU A 51 -14.60 -9.81 11.70
CA LEU A 51 -13.65 -8.74 11.42
C LEU A 51 -12.32 -9.00 12.11
N SER A 52 -11.22 -8.86 11.37
CA SER A 52 -9.88 -8.90 11.94
C SER A 52 -9.47 -7.55 12.54
N ARG A 53 -8.76 -7.58 13.67
CA ARG A 53 -8.22 -6.39 14.32
C ARG A 53 -7.17 -5.70 13.45
N GLY A 54 -7.27 -4.37 13.33
CA GLY A 54 -6.29 -3.56 12.61
C GLY A 54 -4.88 -3.63 13.23
N ILE A 55 -3.85 -3.63 12.36
CA ILE A 55 -2.43 -3.72 12.77
C ILE A 55 -2.04 -2.48 13.58
N THR A 56 -1.36 -2.68 14.72
CA THR A 56 -0.98 -1.58 15.61
C THR A 56 0.11 -0.69 14.98
N ARG A 57 0.13 0.59 15.38
CA ARG A 57 1.10 1.59 14.89
C ARG A 57 2.57 1.24 15.19
N GLY A 58 2.82 0.31 16.12
CA GLY A 58 4.17 -0.19 16.38
C GLY A 58 4.70 -1.10 15.26
N VAL A 59 3.79 -1.71 14.49
CA VAL A 59 4.12 -2.66 13.42
C VAL A 59 3.97 -2.01 12.04
N THR A 60 3.02 -1.07 11.89
CA THR A 60 2.78 -0.38 10.61
C THR A 60 3.17 1.10 10.65
N PRO A 61 3.86 1.63 9.61
CA PRO A 61 4.18 3.05 9.50
C PRO A 61 2.99 3.89 9.04
N ARG A 62 1.80 3.29 8.84
CA ARG A 62 0.61 3.99 8.35
C ARG A 62 0.22 5.16 9.26
N ARG A 63 -0.12 6.27 8.63
CA ARG A 63 -0.65 7.47 9.27
C ARG A 63 -2.02 7.75 8.70
N HIS A 64 -2.85 8.42 9.50
CA HIS A 64 -4.12 8.93 8.99
C HIS A 64 -3.83 9.87 7.83
N GLU A 65 -4.48 9.62 6.70
CA GLU A 65 -4.43 10.46 5.51
C GLU A 65 -5.79 11.14 5.34
N GLN A 66 -5.76 12.40 4.93
CA GLN A 66 -6.97 13.14 4.58
C GLN A 66 -7.70 12.43 3.43
N ILE A 67 -9.04 12.40 3.48
CA ILE A 67 -9.86 11.64 2.53
C ILE A 67 -9.54 12.00 1.07
N SER A 68 -9.39 13.30 0.77
CA SER A 68 -9.04 13.79 -0.57
C SER A 68 -7.69 13.25 -1.05
N ARG A 69 -6.68 13.29 -0.17
CA ARG A 69 -5.33 12.79 -0.48
C ARG A 69 -5.30 11.27 -0.63
N TYR A 70 -6.04 10.55 0.21
CA TYR A 70 -6.20 9.10 0.11
C TYR A 70 -6.85 8.70 -1.22
N LYS A 71 -7.92 9.39 -1.64
CA LYS A 71 -8.57 9.18 -2.95
C LYS A 71 -7.58 9.40 -4.09
N ASN A 72 -6.92 10.56 -4.13
CA ASN A 72 -5.93 10.87 -5.17
C ASN A 72 -4.80 9.84 -5.25
N LEU A 73 -4.27 9.39 -4.11
CA LEU A 73 -3.19 8.39 -4.08
C LEU A 73 -3.67 7.01 -4.56
N THR A 74 -4.88 6.63 -4.14
CA THR A 74 -5.49 5.36 -4.55
C THR A 74 -5.80 5.37 -6.05
N ASP A 75 -6.35 6.47 -6.56
CA ASP A 75 -6.65 6.66 -7.98
C ASP A 75 -5.36 6.68 -8.80
N TYR A 76 -4.31 7.38 -8.35
CA TYR A 76 -2.99 7.36 -8.99
C TYR A 76 -2.42 5.94 -9.12
N HIS A 77 -2.40 5.17 -8.02
CA HIS A 77 -1.88 3.80 -8.06
C HIS A 77 -2.74 2.86 -8.90
N LYS A 78 -4.05 3.09 -8.94
CA LYS A 78 -4.97 2.37 -9.81
C LYS A 78 -4.67 2.67 -11.29
N GLU A 79 -4.50 3.94 -11.65
CA GLU A 79 -4.15 4.37 -13.01
C GLU A 79 -2.81 3.79 -13.47
N GLU A 80 -1.78 3.83 -12.62
CA GLU A 80 -0.47 3.22 -12.88
C GLU A 80 -0.59 1.72 -13.15
N TYR A 81 -1.35 1.00 -12.31
CA TYR A 81 -1.59 -0.42 -12.50
C TYR A 81 -2.33 -0.71 -13.82
N GLU A 82 -3.40 0.04 -14.11
CA GLU A 82 -4.17 -0.10 -15.36
C GLU A 82 -3.33 0.23 -16.60
N HIS A 83 -2.42 1.21 -16.50
CA HIS A 83 -1.48 1.55 -17.55
C HIS A 83 -0.49 0.42 -17.81
N GLU A 84 0.13 -0.15 -16.77
CA GLU A 84 1.03 -1.30 -16.91
C GLU A 84 0.31 -2.56 -17.40
N SER A 85 -0.93 -2.80 -16.95
CA SER A 85 -1.77 -3.90 -17.45
C SER A 85 -2.03 -3.74 -18.95
N ARG A 86 -2.42 -2.55 -19.40
CA ARG A 86 -2.66 -2.29 -20.83
C ARG A 86 -1.42 -2.49 -21.70
N LYS A 87 -0.24 -2.10 -21.20
CA LYS A 87 1.03 -2.38 -21.89
C LYS A 87 1.26 -3.88 -22.03
N LEU A 88 1.01 -4.64 -20.95
CA LEU A 88 1.15 -6.09 -20.96
C LEU A 88 0.18 -6.75 -21.94
N ASP A 89 -1.08 -6.32 -21.95
CA ASP A 89 -2.10 -6.84 -22.86
C ASP A 89 -1.75 -6.54 -24.32
N ARG A 90 -1.23 -5.34 -24.59
CA ARG A 90 -0.71 -4.99 -25.93
C ARG A 90 0.44 -5.89 -26.36
N ILE A 91 1.42 -6.13 -25.49
CA ILE A 91 2.55 -7.03 -25.80
C ILE A 91 2.06 -8.46 -26.08
N LYS A 92 1.07 -8.93 -25.31
CA LYS A 92 0.47 -10.26 -25.55
C LYS A 92 -0.22 -10.32 -26.90
N GLN A 93 -1.04 -9.33 -27.22
CA GLN A 93 -1.74 -9.27 -28.51
C GLN A 93 -0.74 -9.23 -29.68
N GLU A 94 0.27 -8.35 -29.62
CA GLU A 94 1.33 -8.27 -30.63
C GLU A 94 2.07 -9.62 -30.78
N SER A 95 2.31 -10.33 -29.67
CA SER A 95 2.92 -11.66 -29.69
C SER A 95 2.01 -12.72 -30.31
N GLU A 96 0.70 -12.69 -30.05
CA GLU A 96 -0.28 -13.62 -30.62
C GLU A 96 -0.41 -13.42 -32.13
N GLU A 97 -0.47 -12.17 -32.60
CA GLU A 97 -0.51 -11.81 -34.01
C GLU A 97 0.73 -12.31 -34.76
N VAL A 98 1.93 -12.12 -34.18
CA VAL A 98 3.17 -12.64 -34.77
C VAL A 98 3.16 -14.17 -34.83
N MET A 99 2.73 -14.85 -33.75
CA MET A 99 2.66 -16.31 -33.74
C MET A 99 1.70 -16.86 -34.79
N GLU A 100 0.54 -16.21 -35.00
CA GLU A 100 -0.41 -16.58 -36.03
C GLU A 100 0.19 -16.41 -37.44
N GLN A 101 0.90 -15.30 -37.70
CA GLN A 101 1.59 -15.08 -38.97
C GLN A 101 2.60 -16.19 -39.29
N TYR A 102 3.40 -16.61 -38.30
CA TYR A 102 4.37 -17.70 -38.46
C TYR A 102 3.68 -19.04 -38.70
N GLN A 103 2.61 -19.32 -37.97
CA GLN A 103 1.84 -20.55 -38.13
C GLN A 103 1.26 -20.66 -39.55
N ASN A 104 0.66 -19.57 -40.04
CA ASN A 104 0.12 -19.51 -41.40
C ASN A 104 1.21 -19.72 -42.46
N ALA A 105 2.37 -19.08 -42.30
CA ALA A 105 3.49 -19.27 -43.22
C ALA A 105 4.04 -20.71 -43.18
N LEU A 106 4.13 -21.34 -41.99
CA LEU A 106 4.49 -22.76 -41.89
C LEU A 106 3.48 -23.68 -42.59
N ASP A 107 2.19 -23.40 -42.47
CA ASP A 107 1.16 -24.24 -43.09
C ASP A 107 1.14 -24.11 -44.61
N VAL A 108 1.49 -22.94 -45.17
CA VAL A 108 1.75 -22.75 -46.60
C VAL A 108 2.98 -23.56 -47.06
N LEU A 109 4.06 -23.53 -46.29
CA LEU A 109 5.32 -24.23 -46.62
C LEU A 109 5.24 -25.75 -46.48
N LYS A 110 4.34 -26.28 -45.65
CA LYS A 110 4.09 -27.73 -45.53
C LYS A 110 3.40 -28.32 -46.77
N LYS A 111 2.75 -27.49 -47.59
CA LYS A 111 2.06 -27.97 -48.80
C LYS A 111 3.10 -28.46 -49.82
N PRO A 112 2.99 -29.69 -50.32
CA PRO A 112 3.95 -30.22 -51.29
C PRO A 112 3.89 -29.41 -52.59
N ILE A 113 5.06 -29.12 -53.15
CA ILE A 113 5.19 -28.45 -54.44
C ILE A 113 5.25 -29.53 -55.50
N ASN A 114 4.14 -29.75 -56.19
CA ASN A 114 4.10 -30.58 -57.39
C ASN A 114 3.40 -29.79 -58.49
N VAL A 115 4.12 -28.84 -59.06
CA VAL A 115 3.60 -27.90 -60.05
C VAL A 115 3.68 -28.55 -61.44
N PRO A 116 2.54 -28.95 -62.04
CA PRO A 116 2.54 -29.42 -63.42
C PRO A 116 2.92 -28.26 -64.35
N TYR A 117 3.72 -28.56 -65.37
CA TYR A 117 4.14 -27.58 -66.36
C TYR A 117 4.14 -28.21 -67.76
N GLU A 118 3.95 -27.35 -68.76
CA GLU A 118 4.10 -27.69 -70.17
C GLU A 118 5.31 -26.95 -70.74
N LEU A 119 6.01 -27.55 -71.71
CA LEU A 119 7.10 -26.87 -72.40
C LEU A 119 6.52 -25.92 -73.45
N GLU A 120 6.90 -24.65 -73.42
CA GLU A 120 6.49 -23.68 -74.43
C GLU A 120 7.21 -23.98 -75.74
N THR A 121 6.43 -24.15 -76.82
CA THR A 121 6.95 -24.44 -78.15
C THR A 121 6.62 -23.34 -79.14
N GLU A 122 7.57 -23.04 -80.03
CA GLU A 122 7.41 -22.07 -81.11
C GLU A 122 7.59 -22.75 -82.48
N LYS A 123 6.85 -22.28 -83.49
CA LYS A 123 7.01 -22.74 -84.87
C LYS A 123 8.05 -21.89 -85.58
N VAL A 124 9.22 -22.48 -85.82
CA VAL A 124 10.35 -21.85 -86.51
C VAL A 124 10.49 -22.39 -87.94
N GLY A 125 10.87 -21.54 -88.89
CA GLY A 125 11.06 -21.91 -90.31
C GLY A 125 10.23 -21.08 -91.32
N GLY A 126 10.56 -21.21 -92.61
CA GLY A 126 10.01 -20.41 -93.70
C GLY A 126 8.62 -20.86 -94.21
N LEU A 127 8.08 -20.18 -95.22
CA LEU A 127 6.72 -20.36 -95.76
C LEU A 127 6.34 -21.81 -96.17
N PHE A 128 7.33 -22.70 -96.34
CA PHE A 128 7.15 -24.07 -96.83
C PHE A 128 7.65 -25.17 -95.88
N ASN A 129 8.39 -24.83 -94.81
CA ASN A 129 8.87 -25.79 -93.80
C ASN A 129 8.78 -25.12 -92.41
N LYS A 130 7.83 -25.56 -91.57
CA LYS A 130 7.71 -25.14 -90.16
C LYS A 130 8.07 -26.33 -89.27
N GLU A 131 9.09 -26.16 -88.45
CA GLU A 131 9.47 -27.09 -87.39
C GLU A 131 9.05 -26.53 -86.04
N THR A 132 8.63 -27.40 -85.13
CA THR A 132 8.32 -27.00 -83.76
C THR A 132 9.59 -27.13 -82.93
N GLN A 133 10.02 -26.04 -82.30
CA GLN A 133 11.17 -26.01 -81.41
C GLN A 133 10.72 -25.58 -80.01
N GLU A 134 11.28 -26.23 -78.98
CA GLU A 134 11.10 -25.79 -77.59
C GLU A 134 11.86 -24.48 -77.35
N THR A 135 11.17 -23.51 -76.74
CA THR A 135 11.73 -22.19 -76.46
C THR A 135 12.65 -22.18 -75.23
N GLY A 136 12.60 -23.23 -74.40
CA GLY A 136 13.24 -23.30 -73.10
C GLY A 136 12.41 -22.72 -71.94
N ASN A 137 11.27 -22.08 -72.25
CA ASN A 137 10.32 -21.62 -71.24
C ASN A 137 9.32 -22.73 -70.87
N VAL A 138 8.75 -22.62 -69.66
CA VAL A 138 7.67 -23.48 -69.19
C VAL A 138 6.39 -22.66 -69.03
N VAL A 139 5.27 -23.26 -69.40
CA VAL A 139 3.92 -22.73 -69.17
C VAL A 139 3.36 -23.42 -67.93
N ILE A 140 2.86 -22.60 -67.01
CA ILE A 140 2.30 -23.06 -65.74
C ILE A 140 0.88 -22.50 -65.61
N ASP A 141 -0.01 -23.25 -64.97
CA ASP A 141 -1.32 -22.70 -64.61
C ASP A 141 -1.16 -21.50 -63.69
N LYS A 142 -2.02 -20.50 -63.86
CA LYS A 142 -1.97 -19.28 -63.07
C LYS A 142 -2.11 -19.57 -61.56
N ASN A 143 -2.98 -20.50 -61.17
CA ASN A 143 -3.19 -20.80 -59.76
C ASN A 143 -1.96 -21.47 -59.14
N GLU A 144 -1.26 -22.32 -59.90
CA GLU A 144 0.00 -22.94 -59.48
C GLU A 144 1.11 -21.90 -59.32
N PHE A 145 1.20 -20.95 -60.25
CA PHE A 145 2.13 -19.82 -60.13
C PHE A 145 1.83 -18.95 -58.91
N ASP A 146 0.57 -18.62 -58.65
CA ASP A 146 0.14 -17.83 -57.49
C ASP A 146 0.48 -18.58 -56.17
N LEU A 147 0.27 -19.89 -56.11
CA LEU A 147 0.64 -20.73 -54.96
C LEU A 147 2.17 -20.72 -54.71
N LEU A 148 2.96 -20.83 -55.78
CA LEU A 148 4.42 -20.77 -55.69
C LEU A 148 4.89 -19.40 -55.15
N GLN A 149 4.25 -18.31 -55.58
CA GLN A 149 4.54 -16.98 -55.04
C GLN A 149 4.20 -16.86 -53.55
N GLU A 150 3.07 -17.42 -53.11
CA GLU A 150 2.70 -17.45 -51.68
C GLU A 150 3.73 -18.20 -50.84
N GLN A 151 4.23 -19.33 -51.32
CA GLN A 151 5.27 -20.11 -50.63
C GLN A 151 6.61 -19.38 -50.57
N VAL A 152 7.01 -18.69 -51.65
CA VAL A 152 8.23 -17.87 -51.63
C VAL A 152 8.14 -16.76 -50.58
N LYS A 153 6.99 -16.08 -50.49
CA LYS A 153 6.75 -15.05 -49.46
C LYS A 153 6.80 -15.64 -48.04
N ALA A 154 6.14 -16.78 -47.82
CA ALA A 154 6.16 -17.47 -46.53
C ALA A 154 7.58 -17.92 -46.14
N SER A 155 8.37 -18.39 -47.12
CA SER A 155 9.77 -18.77 -46.90
C SER A 155 10.61 -17.56 -46.52
N GLN A 156 10.50 -16.44 -47.26
CA GLN A 156 11.24 -15.22 -46.96
C GLN A 156 10.93 -14.69 -45.55
N LEU A 157 9.67 -14.77 -45.12
CA LEU A 157 9.26 -14.33 -43.78
C LEU A 157 10.00 -15.09 -42.66
N ILE A 158 10.18 -16.41 -42.80
CA ILE A 158 10.68 -17.27 -41.71
C ILE A 158 12.20 -17.53 -41.81
N THR A 159 12.81 -17.36 -43.00
CA THR A 159 14.18 -17.84 -43.28
C THR A 159 15.23 -17.29 -42.31
N ASP A 160 15.22 -15.99 -42.03
CA ASP A 160 16.23 -15.35 -41.17
C ASP A 160 16.16 -15.86 -39.73
N ASP A 161 14.94 -15.99 -39.19
CA ASP A 161 14.70 -16.52 -37.86
C ASP A 161 15.02 -18.01 -37.77
N TYR A 162 14.68 -18.77 -38.80
CA TYR A 162 15.05 -20.18 -38.89
C TYR A 162 16.57 -20.35 -38.86
N GLU A 163 17.32 -19.59 -39.65
CA GLU A 163 18.79 -19.65 -39.64
C GLU A 163 19.37 -19.13 -38.30
N TYR A 164 18.76 -18.12 -37.68
CA TYR A 164 19.13 -17.66 -36.34
C TYR A 164 18.95 -18.76 -35.28
N ILE A 165 17.82 -19.48 -35.30
CA ILE A 165 17.53 -20.60 -34.39
C ILE A 165 18.47 -21.78 -34.68
N LYS A 166 18.58 -22.19 -35.94
CA LYS A 166 19.39 -23.32 -36.41
C LYS A 166 20.88 -23.13 -36.12
N SER A 167 21.38 -21.89 -36.19
CA SER A 167 22.77 -21.58 -35.84
C SER A 167 23.11 -21.81 -34.35
N GLY A 168 22.09 -22.03 -33.50
CA GLY A 168 22.23 -22.15 -32.05
C GLY A 168 22.49 -20.81 -31.35
N LYS A 169 22.49 -19.69 -32.09
CA LYS A 169 22.69 -18.35 -31.53
C LYS A 169 21.52 -17.93 -30.64
N ALA A 170 20.29 -18.27 -31.03
CA ALA A 170 19.09 -18.04 -30.22
C ALA A 170 19.20 -18.62 -28.80
N LEU A 171 19.65 -19.87 -28.68
CA LEU A 171 19.82 -20.54 -27.39
C LEU A 171 20.89 -19.83 -26.54
N LYS A 172 22.05 -19.51 -27.12
CA LYS A 172 23.14 -18.82 -26.41
C LYS A 172 22.75 -17.42 -25.93
N ASP A 173 22.01 -16.69 -26.75
CA ASP A 173 21.54 -15.35 -26.40
C ASP A 173 20.49 -15.42 -25.26
N PHE A 174 19.59 -16.41 -25.32
CA PHE A 174 18.62 -16.68 -24.26
C PHE A 174 19.30 -17.07 -22.94
N GLU A 175 20.26 -17.99 -22.96
CA GLU A 175 21.06 -18.38 -21.78
C GLU A 175 21.77 -17.18 -21.16
N LYS A 176 22.40 -16.32 -21.97
CA LYS A 176 23.01 -15.07 -21.50
C LYS A 176 22.00 -14.13 -20.85
N LYS A 177 20.81 -13.99 -21.45
CA LYS A 177 19.75 -13.13 -20.92
C LYS A 177 19.23 -13.67 -19.59
N ASN A 178 18.99 -14.98 -19.48
CA ASN A 178 18.56 -15.62 -18.25
C ASN A 178 19.59 -15.45 -17.15
N LYS A 179 20.86 -15.71 -17.42
CA LYS A 179 21.93 -15.48 -16.44
C LYS A 179 21.96 -14.03 -15.93
N ARG A 180 21.81 -13.05 -16.81
CA ARG A 180 21.73 -11.63 -16.41
C ARG A 180 20.51 -11.33 -15.53
N LEU A 181 19.38 -11.99 -15.78
CA LEU A 181 18.18 -11.84 -14.96
C LEU A 181 18.36 -12.49 -13.59
N GLU A 182 18.99 -13.66 -13.52
CA GLU A 182 19.37 -14.33 -12.27
C GLU A 182 20.33 -13.47 -11.44
N ASP A 183 21.37 -12.90 -12.06
CA ASP A 183 22.31 -11.99 -11.40
C ASP A 183 21.57 -10.76 -10.82
N ARG A 184 20.65 -10.16 -11.59
CA ARG A 184 19.83 -9.04 -11.12
C ARG A 184 18.89 -9.43 -9.98
N LEU A 185 18.30 -10.61 -10.05
CA LEU A 185 17.42 -11.12 -9.00
C LEU A 185 18.20 -11.32 -7.70
N LEU A 186 19.42 -11.86 -7.78
CA LEU A 186 20.32 -12.02 -6.65
C LEU A 186 20.71 -10.66 -6.05
N ASP A 187 21.04 -9.67 -6.87
CA ASP A 187 21.35 -8.31 -6.41
C ASP A 187 20.16 -7.69 -5.65
N GLU A 188 18.94 -7.82 -6.16
CA GLU A 188 17.73 -7.33 -5.47
C GLU A 188 17.47 -8.08 -4.17
N GLN A 189 17.70 -9.40 -4.13
CA GLN A 189 17.62 -10.18 -2.89
C GLN A 189 18.63 -9.71 -1.85
N ILE A 190 19.87 -9.43 -2.25
CA ILE A 190 20.91 -8.89 -1.36
C ILE A 190 20.51 -7.51 -0.83
N LYS A 191 19.97 -6.63 -1.69
CA LYS A 191 19.46 -5.31 -1.26
C LYS A 191 18.33 -5.45 -0.25
N ASN A 192 17.38 -6.34 -0.50
CA ASN A 192 16.28 -6.63 0.43
C ASN A 192 16.79 -7.15 1.77
N GLY A 193 17.78 -8.05 1.76
CA GLY A 193 18.45 -8.50 2.98
C GLY A 193 19.02 -7.34 3.80
N LYS A 194 19.75 -6.42 3.16
CA LYS A 194 20.27 -5.21 3.83
C LYS A 194 19.19 -4.30 4.39
N VAL A 195 18.02 -4.23 3.75
CA VAL A 195 16.88 -3.46 4.27
C VAL A 195 16.29 -4.14 5.51
N ILE A 196 16.19 -5.47 5.51
CA ILE A 196 15.75 -6.26 6.66
C ILE A 196 16.72 -6.06 7.84
N ASP A 197 18.04 -6.12 7.60
CA ASP A 197 19.04 -5.91 8.65
C ASP A 197 18.89 -4.52 9.29
N LYS A 198 18.78 -3.47 8.47
CA LYS A 198 18.53 -2.10 8.96
C LYS A 198 17.23 -1.97 9.75
N TYR A 199 16.20 -2.69 9.34
CA TYR A 199 14.92 -2.70 10.05
C TYR A 199 15.07 -3.37 11.43
N ASN A 200 15.79 -4.49 11.51
CA ASN A 200 16.05 -5.17 12.77
C ASN A 200 16.88 -4.30 13.72
N ASP A 201 17.95 -3.66 13.24
CA ASP A 201 18.76 -2.72 14.03
C ASP A 201 17.91 -1.57 14.62
N LEU A 202 16.95 -1.07 13.83
CA LEU A 202 16.03 -0.02 14.25
C LEU A 202 15.05 -0.52 15.32
N VAL A 203 14.54 -1.75 15.17
CA VAL A 203 13.66 -2.41 16.15
C VAL A 203 14.40 -2.61 17.48
N ASP A 204 15.64 -3.07 17.44
CA ASP A 204 16.46 -3.26 18.64
C ASP A 204 16.73 -1.93 19.36
N SER A 205 17.07 -0.89 18.59
CA SER A 205 17.25 0.46 19.12
C SER A 205 15.96 0.99 19.78
N TYR A 206 14.81 0.74 19.16
CA TYR A 206 13.51 1.14 19.71
C TYR A 206 13.19 0.39 21.01
N ASN A 207 13.42 -0.93 21.06
CA ASN A 207 13.16 -1.75 22.24
C ASN A 207 14.04 -1.34 23.42
N ASN A 208 15.33 -1.07 23.18
CA ASN A 208 16.23 -0.56 24.21
C ASN A 208 15.75 0.80 24.75
N LEU A 209 15.36 1.73 23.87
CA LEU A 209 14.83 3.02 24.30
C LEU A 209 13.52 2.88 25.08
N LEU A 210 12.67 1.92 24.73
CA LEU A 210 11.44 1.61 25.44
C LEU A 210 11.74 1.10 26.86
N GLU A 211 12.70 0.18 27.01
CA GLU A 211 13.13 -0.34 28.31
C GLU A 211 13.70 0.77 29.20
N GLN A 212 14.61 1.60 28.67
CA GLN A 212 15.15 2.74 29.40
C GLN A 212 14.07 3.73 29.85
N ASN A 213 13.06 3.97 29.02
CA ASN A 213 11.94 4.84 29.40
C ASN A 213 11.09 4.21 30.52
N GLN A 214 10.86 2.90 30.48
CA GLN A 214 10.15 2.20 31.56
C GLN A 214 10.94 2.21 32.88
N GLU A 215 12.26 2.07 32.84
CA GLU A 215 13.11 2.17 34.02
C GLU A 215 13.07 3.58 34.61
N LYS A 216 13.25 4.62 33.78
CA LYS A 216 13.12 6.01 34.21
C LYS A 216 11.75 6.30 34.81
N GLU A 217 10.68 5.74 34.24
CA GLU A 217 9.34 5.89 34.80
C GLU A 217 9.21 5.23 36.18
N LYS A 218 9.82 4.05 36.39
CA LYS A 218 9.87 3.40 37.71
C LYS A 218 10.65 4.24 38.73
N GLU A 219 11.81 4.77 38.35
CA GLU A 219 12.61 5.64 39.23
C GLU A 219 11.87 6.93 39.59
N LEU A 220 11.24 7.57 38.59
CA LEU A 220 10.47 8.77 38.78
C LEU A 220 9.26 8.51 39.71
N ASN A 221 8.57 7.38 39.55
CA ASN A 221 7.48 6.99 40.45
C ASN A 221 7.97 6.72 41.89
N ARG A 222 9.18 6.18 42.08
CA ARG A 222 9.79 6.05 43.42
C ARG A 222 10.07 7.43 44.02
N SER A 223 10.59 8.36 43.22
CA SER A 223 10.83 9.74 43.64
C SER A 223 9.54 10.43 44.08
N TYR A 224 8.47 10.32 43.30
CA TYR A 224 7.16 10.86 43.68
C TYR A 224 6.63 10.26 45.00
N LYS A 225 6.80 8.94 45.23
CA LYS A 225 6.42 8.33 46.52
C LYS A 225 7.21 8.91 47.69
N LEU A 226 8.51 9.17 47.52
CA LEU A 226 9.33 9.82 48.55
C LEU A 226 8.85 11.24 48.84
N PHE A 227 8.59 12.03 47.78
CA PHE A 227 8.05 13.37 47.92
C PHE A 227 6.69 13.36 48.63
N ASN A 228 5.78 12.44 48.29
CA ASN A 228 4.49 12.31 48.97
C ASN A 228 4.67 12.06 50.48
N ASN A 229 5.61 11.20 50.87
CA ASN A 229 5.91 10.97 52.28
C ASN A 229 6.44 12.25 52.97
N VAL A 230 7.28 13.03 52.30
CA VAL A 230 7.74 14.34 52.82
C VAL A 230 6.57 15.30 52.99
N PHE A 231 5.68 15.38 52.01
CA PHE A 231 4.48 16.22 52.08
C PHE A 231 3.55 15.79 53.22
N LYS A 232 3.40 14.50 53.50
CA LYS A 232 2.67 13.98 54.67
C LYS A 232 3.27 14.46 56.00
N LEU A 233 4.60 14.43 56.12
CA LEU A 233 5.29 14.91 57.32
C LEU A 233 5.11 16.42 57.51
N ILE A 234 5.28 17.20 56.45
CA ILE A 234 5.08 18.66 56.47
C ILE A 234 3.64 19.00 56.86
N LYS A 235 2.66 18.31 56.26
CA LYS A 235 1.23 18.46 56.58
C LYS A 235 0.97 18.22 58.07
N GLY A 236 1.54 17.15 58.63
CA GLY A 236 1.34 16.79 60.03
C GLY A 236 1.88 17.79 61.06
N VAL A 237 2.79 18.69 60.67
CA VAL A 237 3.41 19.70 61.57
C VAL A 237 2.96 21.13 61.28
N MET A 238 2.18 21.35 60.23
CA MET A 238 1.70 22.68 59.80
C MET A 238 0.19 22.79 59.87
N LYS A 239 -0.31 24.03 59.93
CA LYS A 239 -1.74 24.31 59.79
C LYS A 239 -2.16 24.19 58.32
N GLU A 240 -3.43 23.86 58.10
CA GLU A 240 -4.05 23.66 56.78
C GLU A 240 -3.77 24.81 55.80
N GLU A 241 -4.05 26.04 56.21
CA GLU A 241 -3.87 27.24 55.37
C GLU A 241 -2.41 27.46 54.97
N THR A 242 -1.47 27.14 55.88
CA THR A 242 -0.03 27.26 55.62
C THR A 242 0.43 26.20 54.63
N TYR A 243 -0.10 24.98 54.74
CA TYR A 243 0.17 23.90 53.81
C TYR A 243 -0.37 24.20 52.40
N HIS A 244 -1.62 24.69 52.29
CA HIS A 244 -2.21 25.10 51.01
C HIS A 244 -1.41 26.21 50.33
N SER A 245 -0.94 27.21 51.09
CA SER A 245 -0.06 28.25 50.55
C SER A 245 1.25 27.68 49.98
N LEU A 246 1.86 26.71 50.67
CA LEU A 246 3.08 26.04 50.22
C LEU A 246 2.87 25.26 48.92
N ILE A 247 1.89 24.35 48.88
CA ILE A 247 1.64 23.52 47.68
C ILE A 247 1.17 24.39 46.50
N ASN A 248 0.47 25.49 46.75
CA ASN A 248 0.11 26.47 45.73
C ASN A 248 1.34 27.13 45.10
N HIS A 249 2.30 27.54 45.93
CA HIS A 249 3.55 28.13 45.48
C HIS A 249 4.35 27.15 44.63
N ILE A 250 4.49 25.90 45.09
CA ILE A 250 5.21 24.84 44.36
C ILE A 250 4.53 24.56 43.02
N ASP A 251 3.21 24.39 43.00
CA ASP A 251 2.44 24.08 41.80
C ASP A 251 2.51 25.19 40.74
N ASN A 252 2.50 26.48 41.14
CA ASN A 252 2.65 27.61 40.22
C ASN A 252 4.02 27.67 39.54
N HIS A 253 5.05 27.04 40.10
CA HIS A 253 6.40 27.03 39.52
C HIS A 253 6.70 25.75 38.72
N LEU A 254 6.07 24.62 39.07
CA LEU A 254 6.33 23.32 38.44
C LEU A 254 5.29 22.93 37.38
N GLU A 255 4.04 23.40 37.51
CA GLU A 255 2.90 23.11 36.62
C GLU A 255 2.69 21.62 36.28
N SER A 256 3.21 20.70 37.10
CA SER A 256 3.20 19.27 36.84
C SER A 256 2.00 18.56 37.49
N SER A 257 1.17 17.88 36.68
CA SER A 257 0.02 17.12 37.19
C SER A 257 0.44 16.02 38.16
N LYS A 258 1.56 15.36 37.88
CA LYS A 258 2.06 14.25 38.70
C LYS A 258 2.65 14.75 40.04
N MET A 259 3.17 15.99 40.05
CA MET A 259 3.56 16.63 41.31
C MET A 259 2.34 17.08 42.12
N ARG A 260 1.25 17.55 41.48
CA ARG A 260 -0.02 17.83 42.18
C ARG A 260 -0.56 16.60 42.89
N GLU A 261 -0.65 15.46 42.19
CA GLU A 261 -1.02 14.17 42.79
C GLU A 261 -0.13 13.82 43.99
N THR A 262 1.17 14.10 43.88
CA THR A 262 2.14 13.83 44.94
C THR A 262 1.93 14.72 46.18
N MET A 263 1.45 15.96 46.00
CA MET A 263 1.18 16.92 47.06
C MET A 263 -0.18 16.74 47.74
N ILE A 264 -1.07 15.91 47.21
CA ILE A 264 -2.35 15.60 47.84
C ILE A 264 -2.11 14.56 48.94
N VAL A 265 -2.39 14.95 50.19
CA VAL A 265 -2.26 14.07 51.36
C VAL A 265 -3.63 13.60 51.85
N ASP A 266 -4.63 14.47 51.77
CA ASP A 266 -6.02 14.20 52.19
C ASP A 266 -7.05 14.88 51.25
N ASP A 267 -8.32 14.68 51.56
CA ASP A 267 -9.45 15.19 50.77
C ASP A 267 -9.51 16.73 50.75
N ASN A 268 -8.96 17.43 51.75
CA ASN A 268 -8.95 18.89 51.78
C ASN A 268 -7.94 19.45 50.76
N ASP A 269 -6.80 18.79 50.58
CA ASP A 269 -5.82 19.15 49.54
C ASP A 269 -6.37 18.90 48.14
N GLU A 270 -7.12 17.81 47.96
CA GLU A 270 -7.80 17.51 46.71
C GLU A 270 -8.85 18.59 46.39
N GLN A 271 -9.65 18.99 47.38
CA GLN A 271 -10.59 20.10 47.25
C GLN A 271 -9.89 21.42 46.96
N PHE A 272 -8.73 21.68 47.57
CA PHE A 272 -7.92 22.86 47.29
C PHE A 272 -7.51 22.94 45.82
N PHE A 273 -6.92 21.86 45.27
CA PHE A 273 -6.55 21.82 43.86
C PHE A 273 -7.77 21.84 42.93
N LYS A 274 -8.85 21.13 43.27
CA LYS A 274 -10.13 21.22 42.53
C LYS A 274 -10.64 22.64 42.49
N LYS A 275 -10.57 23.39 43.60
CA LYS A 275 -11.03 24.79 43.69
C LYS A 275 -10.10 25.76 42.96
N LYS A 276 -8.78 25.54 43.03
CA LYS A 276 -7.77 26.31 42.30
C LYS A 276 -7.94 26.18 40.78
N TYR A 277 -8.30 24.99 40.31
CA TYR A 277 -8.50 24.70 38.89
C TYR A 277 -9.99 24.62 38.48
N GLN A 278 -10.91 24.94 39.40
CA GLN A 278 -12.33 25.13 39.11
C GLN A 278 -12.44 26.42 38.28
N ARG A 279 -12.79 26.28 37.01
CA ARG A 279 -13.27 27.40 36.21
C ARG A 279 -14.58 27.89 36.83
N HIS A 280 -14.72 29.21 37.02
CA HIS A 280 -16.05 29.81 37.07
C HIS A 280 -16.73 29.50 35.73
N GLU A 281 -17.73 28.64 35.75
CA GLU A 281 -18.66 28.50 34.65
C GLU A 281 -19.48 29.80 34.56
N PRO A 282 -19.43 30.57 33.46
CA PRO A 282 -20.55 31.45 33.19
C PRO A 282 -21.78 30.57 32.94
N GLU A 283 -22.85 30.85 33.68
CA GLU A 283 -24.18 30.27 33.45
C GLU A 283 -24.55 30.48 31.98
N ILE A 284 -24.51 29.43 31.17
CA ILE A 284 -25.06 29.47 29.81
C ILE A 284 -26.56 29.28 29.97
N ILE A 285 -27.29 30.39 30.02
CA ILE A 285 -28.75 30.40 29.86
C ILE A 285 -29.01 30.17 28.37
N PHE A 286 -29.56 29.01 28.03
CA PHE A 286 -30.10 28.79 26.69
C PHE A 286 -31.47 29.48 26.62
N GLU A 287 -31.52 30.69 26.04
CA GLU A 287 -32.77 31.24 25.54
C GLU A 287 -33.16 30.45 24.29
N ASP A 288 -34.34 29.85 24.32
CA ASP A 288 -34.91 29.01 23.27
C ASP A 288 -35.46 29.91 22.15
N GLU A 289 -34.57 30.57 21.40
CA GLU A 289 -34.94 31.26 20.15
C GLU A 289 -34.65 30.32 18.96
N ARG A 290 -35.57 29.39 18.71
CA ARG A 290 -35.72 28.75 17.40
C ARG A 290 -36.95 29.33 16.71
N ASP A 291 -36.71 30.38 15.93
CA ASP A 291 -37.60 30.80 14.84
C ASP A 291 -36.81 30.83 13.52
N ASP A 292 -36.13 29.74 13.21
CA ASP A 292 -35.61 29.49 11.86
C ASP A 292 -36.59 28.57 11.13
N GLY A 293 -37.62 29.20 10.54
CA GLY A 293 -38.69 28.58 9.76
C GLY A 293 -38.24 27.80 8.52
N TYR A 294 -37.49 26.71 8.73
CA TYR A 294 -37.18 25.71 7.72
C TYR A 294 -37.73 24.36 8.16
N THR A 295 -38.99 24.13 7.77
CA THR A 295 -39.50 22.79 7.52
C THR A 295 -39.00 22.34 6.14
N LEU A 296 -38.03 21.44 6.12
CA LEU A 296 -37.94 20.20 5.31
C LEU A 296 -36.57 19.54 5.48
#